data_AF-A0A537QKU2-F1
#
_entry.id   AF-A0A537QKU2-F1
#
_cell.length_a   1.000
_cell.length_b   1.000
_cell.length_c   1.000
_cell.angle_alpha   90.00
_cell.angle_beta   90.00
_cell.angle_gamma   90.00
#
_symmetry.space_group_name_H-M   'P 1'
#
loop_
_entity.id
_entity.type
_entity.pdbx_description
1 polymer ?
#
loop_
_entity_poly.entity_id
_entity_poly.type
_entity_poly.pdbx_seq_one_letter_code
_entity_poly.pdbx_strand_id
1 'polypeptide(L)'
;NRAHRRPAEAAALFGSMIELREAIYRLFNALASSQHAVEKDVALLNRMLADAPRRETLAHADGGYAWAVKRVDMSAAGLLAPVLWSAADLLTRADRRRVRRCANDACLWLFVDESKAGTRRWCDMSSCGNRAKSRRHYLKGKHDP
;
A
#
# COMPACT_ATOMS: atom_id res chain seq x y z
N ASN A 1 -12.30 9.15 -26.44
CA ASN A 1 -11.50 8.98 -25.20
C ASN A 1 -11.22 10.36 -24.60
N ARG A 2 -11.89 10.75 -23.49
CA ARG A 2 -11.88 12.13 -22.94
C ARG A 2 -10.51 12.60 -22.43
N ALA A 3 -9.60 11.68 -22.12
CA ALA A 3 -8.24 11.97 -21.65
C ALA A 3 -7.42 12.84 -22.64
N HIS A 4 -7.68 12.76 -23.95
CA HIS A 4 -6.97 13.59 -24.93
C HIS A 4 -7.45 15.04 -25.00
N ARG A 5 -8.60 15.38 -24.40
CA ARG A 5 -9.19 16.73 -24.55
C ARG A 5 -8.71 17.73 -23.51
N ARG A 6 -8.06 17.29 -22.41
CA ARG A 6 -7.56 18.15 -21.32
C ARG A 6 -6.29 17.56 -20.66
N PRO A 7 -5.13 17.64 -21.32
CA PRO A 7 -3.90 16.99 -20.85
C PRO A 7 -3.42 17.51 -19.48
N ALA A 8 -3.63 18.80 -19.17
CA ALA A 8 -3.24 19.38 -17.89
C ALA A 8 -4.01 18.79 -16.70
N GLU A 9 -5.33 18.58 -16.84
CA GLU A 9 -6.16 17.96 -15.80
C GLU A 9 -5.75 16.50 -15.57
N ALA A 10 -5.47 15.76 -16.65
CA ALA A 10 -4.98 14.39 -16.54
C ALA A 10 -3.60 14.30 -15.87
N ALA A 11 -2.69 15.23 -16.17
CA ALA A 11 -1.37 15.30 -15.54
C ALA A 11 -1.47 15.66 -14.05
N ALA A 12 -2.32 16.62 -13.68
CA ALA A 12 -2.56 16.99 -12.29
C ALA A 12 -3.15 15.81 -11.50
N LEU A 13 -4.17 15.14 -12.07
CA LEU A 13 -4.77 13.94 -11.48
C LEU A 13 -3.71 12.86 -11.24
N PHE A 14 -2.90 12.55 -12.25
CA PHE A 14 -1.83 11.56 -12.14
C PHE A 14 -0.80 11.94 -11.07
N GLY A 15 -0.43 13.22 -10.99
CA GLY A 15 0.43 13.76 -9.94
C GLY A 15 -0.14 13.52 -8.54
N SER A 16 -1.43 13.80 -8.32
CA SER A 16 -2.09 13.55 -7.04
C SER A 16 -2.17 12.06 -6.69
N MET A 17 -2.35 11.18 -7.68
CA MET A 17 -2.33 9.73 -7.46
C MET A 17 -0.94 9.23 -7.03
N ILE A 18 0.13 9.77 -7.64
CA ILE A 18 1.50 9.48 -7.21
C ILE A 18 1.72 10.00 -5.79
N GLU A 19 1.33 11.24 -5.50
CA GLU A 19 1.51 11.83 -4.17
C GLU A 19 0.84 10.99 -3.07
N LEU A 20 -0.40 10.52 -3.31
CA LEU A 20 -1.09 9.61 -2.40
C LEU A 20 -0.32 8.30 -2.23
N ARG A 21 0.15 7.67 -3.32
CA ARG A 21 0.91 6.43 -3.25
C ARG A 21 2.15 6.60 -2.38
N GLU A 22 2.89 7.68 -2.58
CA GLU A 22 4.11 7.96 -1.81
C GLU A 22 3.81 8.27 -0.34
N ALA A 23 2.71 8.96 -0.03
CA ALA A 23 2.28 9.22 1.34
C ALA A 23 1.86 7.93 2.06
N ILE A 24 1.04 7.09 1.42
CA ILE A 24 0.68 5.76 1.93
C ILE A 24 1.93 4.92 2.18
N TYR A 25 2.88 4.92 1.24
CA TYR A 25 4.15 4.23 1.42
C TYR A 25 4.92 4.74 2.64
N ARG A 26 5.13 6.05 2.77
CA ARG A 26 5.85 6.64 3.91
C ARG A 26 5.17 6.34 5.25
N LEU A 27 3.84 6.44 5.30
CA LEU A 27 3.02 6.10 6.48
C LEU A 27 3.29 4.67 6.93
N PHE A 28 3.11 3.70 6.03
CA PHE A 28 3.29 2.29 6.36
C PHE A 28 4.75 1.88 6.54
N ASN A 29 5.70 2.55 5.90
CA ASN A 29 7.13 2.35 6.11
C ASN A 29 7.57 2.81 7.50
N ALA A 30 7.06 3.96 7.97
CA ALA A 30 7.27 4.42 9.33
C ALA A 30 6.69 3.42 10.34
N LEU A 31 5.45 2.97 10.13
CA LEU A 31 4.81 1.95 10.97
C LEU A 31 5.59 0.64 11.02
N ALA A 32 6.03 0.13 9.87
CA ALA A 32 6.81 -1.10 9.78
C ALA A 32 8.19 -0.97 10.44
N SER A 33 8.67 0.26 10.62
CA SER A 33 9.92 0.59 11.31
C SER A 33 9.71 0.99 12.78
N SER A 34 8.48 0.85 13.30
CA SER A 34 8.09 1.31 14.64
C SER A 34 8.37 2.80 14.88
N GLN A 35 8.28 3.61 13.83
CA GLN A 35 8.45 5.05 13.85
C GLN A 35 7.10 5.76 13.72
N HIS A 36 7.05 7.02 14.14
CA HIS A 36 5.90 7.88 13.90
C HIS A 36 5.89 8.35 12.46
N ALA A 37 4.72 8.28 11.82
CA ALA A 37 4.55 8.88 10.51
C ALA A 37 4.63 10.41 10.59
N VAL A 38 5.12 11.02 9.52
CA VAL A 38 5.17 12.47 9.42
C VAL A 38 3.75 13.01 9.30
N GLU A 39 3.43 14.04 10.09
CA GLU A 39 2.10 14.65 10.15
C GLU A 39 1.56 15.07 8.79
N LYS A 40 2.45 15.54 7.89
CA LYS A 40 2.09 15.92 6.52
C LYS A 40 1.43 14.78 5.72
N ASP A 41 1.89 13.55 5.90
CA ASP A 41 1.39 12.40 5.14
C ASP A 41 0.03 11.95 5.68
N VAL A 42 -0.16 12.03 7.01
CA VAL A 42 -1.46 11.83 7.67
C VAL A 42 -2.45 12.91 7.21
N ALA A 43 -2.02 14.16 7.18
CA ALA A 43 -2.86 15.29 6.75
C ALA A 43 -3.28 15.15 5.28
N LEU A 44 -2.39 14.69 4.39
CA LEU A 44 -2.75 14.41 3.00
C LEU A 44 -3.80 13.30 2.90
N LEU A 45 -3.60 12.18 3.60
CA LEU A 45 -4.58 11.08 3.62
C LEU A 45 -5.94 11.56 4.14
N ASN A 46 -5.97 12.34 5.23
CA ASN A 46 -7.20 12.90 5.79
C ASN A 46 -7.92 13.84 4.81
N ARG A 47 -7.20 14.72 4.11
CA ARG A 47 -7.80 15.59 3.08
C ARG A 47 -8.43 14.76 1.96
N MET A 48 -7.70 13.77 1.42
CA MET A 48 -8.23 12.93 0.35
C MET A 48 -9.39 12.05 0.81
N LEU A 49 -9.40 11.60 2.08
CA LEU A 49 -10.55 10.89 2.66
C LEU A 49 -11.78 11.78 2.82
N ALA A 50 -11.60 13.06 3.15
CA ALA A 50 -12.69 14.02 3.27
C ALA A 50 -13.38 14.28 1.92
N ASP A 51 -12.60 14.25 0.83
CA ASP A 51 -13.08 14.41 -0.54
C ASP A 51 -13.54 13.09 -1.18
N ALA A 52 -13.25 11.94 -0.55
CA ALA A 52 -13.65 10.65 -1.06
C ALA A 52 -15.17 10.42 -0.90
N PRO A 53 -15.81 9.65 -1.80
CA PRO A 53 -17.16 9.17 -1.61
C PRO A 53 -17.35 8.55 -0.23
N ARG A 54 -18.52 8.75 0.37
CA ARG A 54 -18.86 8.14 1.66
C ARG A 54 -19.14 6.64 1.48
N ARG A 55 -18.80 5.86 2.51
CA ARG A 55 -19.14 4.43 2.60
C ARG A 55 -20.60 4.28 3.04
N GLU A 56 -21.52 4.31 2.08
CA GLU A 56 -22.97 4.34 2.34
C GLU A 56 -23.68 3.03 2.04
N THR A 57 -23.19 2.25 1.07
CA THR A 57 -23.88 1.04 0.61
C THR A 57 -22.95 -0.15 0.48
N LEU A 58 -23.46 -1.33 0.83
CA LEU A 58 -22.80 -2.61 0.61
C LEU A 58 -23.31 -3.22 -0.72
N ALA A 59 -22.43 -3.98 -1.37
CA ALA A 59 -22.76 -4.85 -2.49
C ALA A 59 -22.27 -6.27 -2.21
N HIS A 60 -22.93 -7.26 -2.79
CA HIS A 60 -22.41 -8.62 -2.80
C HIS A 60 -21.16 -8.70 -3.68
N ALA A 61 -20.11 -9.31 -3.15
CA ALA A 61 -18.84 -9.55 -3.84
C ALA A 61 -18.19 -10.82 -3.29
N ASP A 62 -17.69 -11.69 -4.18
CA ASP A 62 -16.91 -12.90 -3.85
C ASP A 62 -17.48 -13.76 -2.72
N GLY A 63 -18.77 -14.06 -2.77
CA GLY A 63 -19.44 -14.87 -1.73
C GLY A 63 -19.62 -14.17 -0.38
N GLY A 64 -19.34 -12.87 -0.30
CA GLY A 64 -19.53 -12.02 0.87
C GLY A 64 -20.07 -10.64 0.52
N TYR A 65 -19.62 -9.63 1.25
CA TYR A 65 -20.02 -8.23 1.08
C TYR A 65 -18.81 -7.31 1.00
N ALA A 66 -18.91 -6.28 0.15
CA ALA A 66 -17.92 -5.22 0.02
C ALA A 66 -18.58 -3.84 -0.02
N TRP A 67 -17.81 -2.79 0.27
CA TRP A 67 -18.27 -1.42 0.09
C TRP A 67 -18.46 -1.11 -1.40
N ALA A 68 -19.64 -0.63 -1.76
CA ALA A 68 -19.93 -0.22 -3.13
C ALA A 68 -19.55 1.24 -3.36
N VAL A 69 -18.87 1.51 -4.47
CA VAL A 69 -18.57 2.89 -4.91
C VAL A 69 -19.63 3.33 -5.92
N LYS A 70 -20.66 4.05 -5.48
CA LYS A 70 -21.80 4.42 -6.34
C LYS A 70 -21.53 5.61 -7.26
N ARG A 71 -20.70 6.56 -6.84
CA ARG A 71 -20.39 7.78 -7.59
C ARG A 71 -18.90 8.02 -7.55
N VAL A 72 -18.24 7.67 -8.64
CA VAL A 72 -16.86 8.04 -8.89
C VAL A 72 -16.90 9.32 -9.71
N ASP A 73 -16.59 10.45 -9.08
CA ASP A 73 -16.19 11.61 -9.88
C ASP A 73 -14.78 11.39 -10.45
N MET A 74 -14.38 12.23 -11.40
CA MET A 74 -13.06 12.11 -12.03
C MET A 74 -11.93 12.72 -11.18
N SER A 75 -12.17 12.94 -9.88
CA SER A 75 -11.13 13.39 -8.94
C SER A 75 -10.23 12.23 -8.51
N ALA A 76 -9.05 12.54 -7.97
CA ALA A 76 -8.17 11.53 -7.40
C ALA A 76 -8.84 10.79 -6.23
N ALA A 77 -9.58 11.52 -5.38
CA ALA A 77 -10.25 10.96 -4.22
C ALA A 77 -11.39 10.01 -4.61
N GLY A 78 -12.17 10.37 -5.64
CA GLY A 78 -13.22 9.50 -6.21
C GLY A 78 -12.66 8.23 -6.83
N LEU A 79 -11.66 8.36 -7.69
CA LEU A 79 -11.04 7.24 -8.41
C LEU A 79 -10.26 6.29 -7.48
N LEU A 80 -9.66 6.81 -6.42
CA LEU A 80 -8.87 6.04 -5.45
C LEU A 80 -9.60 5.75 -4.14
N ALA A 81 -10.93 5.94 -4.09
CA ALA A 81 -11.72 5.73 -2.87
C ALA A 81 -11.48 4.36 -2.20
N PRO A 82 -11.46 3.23 -2.94
CA PRO A 82 -11.15 1.93 -2.33
C PRO A 82 -9.76 1.88 -1.69
N VAL A 83 -8.76 2.49 -2.32
CA VAL A 83 -7.38 2.53 -1.81
C VAL A 83 -7.31 3.37 -0.54
N LEU A 84 -7.96 4.54 -0.54
CA LEU A 84 -8.05 5.43 0.63
C LEU A 84 -8.71 4.71 1.81
N TRP A 85 -9.85 4.05 1.58
CA TRP A 85 -10.54 3.30 2.62
C TRP A 85 -9.69 2.14 3.15
N SER A 86 -9.08 1.34 2.27
CA SER A 86 -8.20 0.24 2.69
C SER A 86 -7.01 0.72 3.52
N ALA A 87 -6.39 1.84 3.12
CA ALA A 87 -5.28 2.43 3.89
C ALA A 87 -5.76 2.88 5.28
N ALA A 88 -6.88 3.60 5.35
CA ALA A 88 -7.45 4.07 6.63
C ALA A 88 -7.88 2.92 7.54
N ASP A 89 -8.54 1.90 6.99
CA ASP A 89 -8.96 0.72 7.74
C ASP A 89 -7.73 -0.03 8.28
N LEU A 90 -6.70 -0.24 7.46
CA LEU A 90 -5.47 -0.88 7.92
C LEU A 90 -4.74 -0.06 8.99
N LEU A 91 -4.72 1.27 8.88
CA LEU A 91 -4.10 2.16 9.89
C LEU A 91 -4.80 2.10 11.25
N THR A 92 -6.12 1.93 11.25
CA THR A 92 -6.94 1.97 12.47
C THR A 92 -7.09 0.60 13.15
N ARG A 93 -6.87 -0.49 12.42
CA ARG A 93 -6.96 -1.85 12.96
C ARG A 93 -5.77 -2.22 13.86
N ALA A 94 -5.97 -3.24 14.69
CA ALA A 94 -4.93 -3.80 15.56
C ALA A 94 -3.82 -4.54 14.78
N ASP A 95 -4.17 -5.12 13.62
CA ASP A 95 -3.26 -5.85 12.75
C ASP A 95 -2.32 -4.95 11.93
N ARG A 96 -2.37 -3.62 12.08
CA ARG A 96 -1.37 -2.69 11.53
C ARG A 96 0.07 -3.06 11.87
N ARG A 97 0.28 -3.73 13.01
CA ARG A 97 1.59 -4.25 13.45
C ARG A 97 2.13 -5.38 12.57
N ARG A 98 1.29 -5.97 11.71
CA ARG A 98 1.65 -6.99 10.73
C ARG A 98 2.13 -6.38 9.41
N VAL A 99 2.12 -5.05 9.26
CA VAL A 99 2.80 -4.40 8.15
C VAL A 99 4.30 -4.48 8.37
N ARG A 100 5.02 -5.05 7.39
CA ARG A 100 6.46 -5.33 7.45
C ARG A 100 7.16 -4.81 6.20
N ARG A 101 8.44 -4.44 6.37
CA ARG A 101 9.38 -4.25 5.25
C ARG A 101 9.94 -5.59 4.82
N CYS A 102 10.19 -5.75 3.52
CA CYS A 102 10.97 -6.87 3.03
C CYS A 102 12.36 -6.86 3.67
N ALA A 103 12.83 -8.01 4.16
CA ALA A 103 14.17 -8.13 4.76
C ALA A 103 15.31 -8.14 3.72
N ASN A 104 14.99 -7.90 2.44
CA ASN A 104 15.98 -7.73 1.39
C ASN A 104 16.23 -6.23 1.25
N ASP A 105 17.43 -5.77 1.58
CA ASP A 105 17.75 -4.33 1.65
C ASP A 105 17.59 -3.62 0.30
N ALA A 106 17.69 -4.35 -0.82
CA ALA A 106 17.46 -3.80 -2.16
C ALA A 106 15.97 -3.76 -2.55
N CYS A 107 15.07 -4.26 -1.70
CA CYS A 107 13.63 -4.34 -1.96
C CYS A 107 12.87 -3.35 -1.07
N LEU A 108 12.23 -2.36 -1.70
CA LEU A 108 11.48 -1.32 -1.00
C LEU A 108 10.04 -1.73 -0.66
N TRP A 109 9.61 -2.97 -0.94
CA TRP A 109 8.22 -3.36 -0.78
C TRP A 109 7.82 -3.52 0.69
N LEU A 110 6.60 -3.08 0.99
CA LEU A 110 5.88 -3.36 2.22
C LEU A 110 4.90 -4.50 1.96
N PHE A 111 4.60 -5.28 3.00
CA PHE A 111 3.59 -6.33 2.93
C PHE A 111 2.86 -6.47 4.26
N VAL A 112 1.62 -6.95 4.20
CA VAL A 112 0.92 -7.47 5.39
C VAL A 112 1.38 -8.90 5.58
N ASP A 113 2.02 -9.19 6.72
CA ASP A 113 2.39 -10.54 7.09
C ASP A 113 1.13 -11.30 7.46
N GLU A 114 0.58 -12.08 6.53
CA GLU A 114 -0.60 -12.92 6.79
C GLU A 114 -0.26 -14.30 7.37
N SER A 115 1.02 -14.62 7.58
CA SER A 115 1.42 -15.94 8.09
C SER A 115 0.90 -16.20 9.51
N LYS A 116 0.52 -17.45 9.79
CA LYS A 116 -0.02 -17.86 11.10
C LYS A 116 0.85 -17.43 12.28
N ALA A 117 2.18 -17.52 12.11
CA ALA A 117 3.13 -17.16 13.16
C ALA A 117 3.51 -15.66 13.18
N GLY A 118 3.16 -14.88 12.15
CA GLY A 118 3.57 -13.47 12.05
C GLY A 118 5.09 -13.28 11.93
N THR A 119 5.77 -14.23 11.29
CA THR A 119 7.24 -14.27 11.13
C THR A 119 7.71 -14.20 9.68
N ARG A 120 6.83 -13.81 8.74
CA ARG A 120 7.21 -13.67 7.33
C ARG A 120 8.24 -12.55 7.19
N ARG A 121 9.35 -12.83 6.52
CA ARG A 121 10.47 -11.89 6.33
C ARG A 121 10.54 -11.28 4.94
N TRP A 122 9.90 -11.88 3.95
CA TRP A 122 10.06 -11.51 2.54
C TRP A 122 8.71 -11.13 1.94
N CYS A 123 8.68 -10.07 1.14
CA CYS A 123 7.48 -9.64 0.43
C CYS A 123 6.91 -10.74 -0.47
N ASP A 124 7.76 -11.64 -0.96
CA ASP A 124 7.37 -12.83 -1.69
C ASP A 124 8.50 -13.87 -1.60
N MET A 125 8.13 -15.15 -1.46
CA MET A 125 9.09 -16.24 -1.30
C MET A 125 9.78 -16.56 -2.64
N SER A 126 9.04 -16.51 -3.75
CA SER A 126 9.55 -16.89 -5.07
C SER A 126 10.64 -15.94 -5.59
N SER A 127 10.56 -14.67 -5.17
CA SER A 127 11.47 -13.60 -5.56
C SER A 127 12.51 -13.29 -4.47
N CYS A 128 12.15 -12.52 -3.45
CA CYS A 128 13.09 -12.07 -2.41
C CYS A 128 13.56 -13.23 -1.51
N GLY A 129 12.68 -14.19 -1.19
CA GLY A 129 13.05 -15.37 -0.41
C GLY A 129 14.10 -16.24 -1.11
N ASN A 130 13.91 -16.51 -2.40
CA ASN A 130 14.85 -17.29 -3.21
C ASN A 130 16.17 -16.55 -3.45
N ARG A 131 16.14 -15.23 -3.71
CA ARG A 131 17.36 -14.41 -3.78
C ARG A 131 18.19 -14.52 -2.51
N ALA A 132 17.56 -14.42 -1.34
CA ALA A 132 18.24 -14.57 -0.06
C ALA A 132 18.85 -15.98 0.15
N LYS A 133 18.16 -17.04 -0.30
CA LYS A 133 18.70 -18.41 -0.26
C LYS A 133 19.93 -18.55 -1.17
N SER A 134 19.82 -18.11 -2.43
CA SER A 134 20.92 -18.16 -3.41
C SER A 134 22.17 -17.44 -2.89
N ARG A 135 22.02 -16.23 -2.34
CA ARG A 135 23.13 -15.48 -1.73
C ARG A 135 23.80 -16.25 -0.60
N ARG A 136 23.03 -16.92 0.27
CA ARG A 136 23.59 -17.76 1.34
C ARG A 136 24.36 -18.96 0.80
N HIS A 137 23.86 -19.63 -0.24
CA HIS A 137 24.57 -20.75 -0.88
C HIS A 137 25.89 -20.29 -1.51
N TYR A 138 25.89 -19.17 -2.23
CA TYR A 138 27.11 -18.62 -2.84
C TYR A 138 28.18 -18.26 -1.80
N LEU A 139 27.79 -17.63 -0.69
CA LEU A 139 28.73 -17.28 0.39
C LEU A 139 29.30 -18.52 1.08
N LYS A 140 28.52 -19.60 1.23
CA LYS A 140 29.01 -20.88 1.75
C LYS A 140 30.01 -21.55 0.80
N GLY A 141 29.68 -21.60 -0.50
CA GLY A 141 30.58 -22.20 -1.50
C GLY A 141 31.88 -21.41 -1.73
N LYS A 142 31.97 -20.15 -1.27
CA LYS A 142 33.22 -19.39 -1.23
C LYS A 142 34.09 -19.67 0.00
N HIS A 143 33.54 -20.35 1.00
CA HIS A 143 34.20 -20.61 2.28
C HIS A 143 34.58 -22.09 2.49
N ASP A 144 34.23 -22.96 1.53
CA ASP A 144 34.81 -24.30 1.42
C ASP A 144 35.98 -24.23 0.42
N PRO A 145 37.24 -24.47 0.85
CA PRO A 145 38.37 -24.69 -0.05
C PRO A 145 38.30 -26.03 -0.79
#